data_AF-A0A1M7Z2E5-F1
#
_entry.id   AF-A0A1M7Z2E5-F1
#
_cell.length_a   1.000
_cell.length_b   1.000
_cell.length_c   1.000
_cell.angle_alpha   90.00
_cell.angle_beta   90.00
_cell.angle_gamma   90.00
#
_symmetry.space_group_name_H-M   'P 1'
#
loop_
_entity.id
_entity.type
_entity.pdbx_description
1 polymer ?
#
loop_
_entity_poly.entity_id
_entity_poly.type
_entity_poly.pdbx_seq_one_letter_code
_entity_poly.pdbx_strand_id
1 'polypeptide(L)'
;MRHFRLVSLILLSLSAIPFAQANTEQAELSGQKYNTDSDSIDIKLEETENADLKTINQFKELSDLKIIAGDIDLTLKSANDTVESLELVLLKKNPAHFYQSVSALKQYKKLQSLRITSKYPLREMNIQGTDHLESLRLRLYQFSFRQIKLSPGIKEVSVDSEQPDLSGLEQLQSIQTLKLSGLEEAVDFSKIKPGSQIKKLTLDSEVQTTLKGLESLRQLEFLDLTTPELTDVTALSQLNALKTLHIWQLGSDKLPKIRNTHIKSLALYYRKEFGPFSERYIRDITNIGTMKGLKKVYFGHEQATGFSPLLKLDLEKLSVTKKQPLPLAVIKKMPHLKYFAYGTGFSSQRYEGDKLKALLKTEIKTSTANTFKALINGTPERGSIIYGEKKQLVPVNKITLDTYNRCRSNHIAISPALLSMHIDDYIKLLKQVYRQSKQGIPSQYTIESCQGTTAIVNQVIAGKSL
;
A
#
# COMPACT_ATOMS: atom_id res chain seq x y z
N MET A 1 4.73 78.68 7.90
CA MET A 1 3.74 77.95 8.72
C MET A 1 4.11 76.47 8.74
N ARG A 2 4.25 75.95 9.96
CA ARG A 2 4.30 74.54 10.43
C ARG A 2 5.34 73.57 9.85
N HIS A 3 6.25 73.13 10.73
CA HIS A 3 6.87 71.81 10.73
C HIS A 3 6.99 71.22 12.16
N PHE A 4 6.89 69.90 12.19
CA PHE A 4 7.03 68.85 13.22
C PHE A 4 7.97 69.01 14.44
N ARG A 5 7.60 68.36 15.56
CA ARG A 5 8.31 67.25 16.32
C ARG A 5 7.68 67.04 17.72
N LEU A 6 7.21 65.83 18.09
CA LEU A 6 7.85 64.66 18.75
C LEU A 6 7.81 64.65 20.30
N VAL A 7 6.92 63.82 20.83
CA VAL A 7 6.94 62.90 22.02
C VAL A 7 7.89 63.14 23.21
N SER A 8 7.34 63.13 24.45
CA SER A 8 7.79 62.27 25.58
C SER A 8 6.85 62.24 26.81
N LEU A 9 6.63 60.98 27.27
CA LEU A 9 6.44 60.41 28.63
C LEU A 9 5.53 61.07 29.69
N ILE A 10 4.63 60.25 30.26
CA ILE A 10 4.48 60.11 31.72
C ILE A 10 4.23 58.62 32.05
N LEU A 11 5.08 58.05 32.91
CA LEU A 11 4.91 56.74 33.56
C LEU A 11 3.92 56.86 34.73
N LEU A 12 3.04 55.88 34.88
CA LEU A 12 2.36 55.57 36.14
C LEU A 12 2.36 54.06 36.39
N SER A 13 2.82 53.72 37.59
CA SER A 13 3.07 52.41 38.17
C SER A 13 1.83 51.52 38.28
N LEU A 14 1.93 50.27 37.83
CA LEU A 14 1.17 49.15 38.40
C LEU A 14 2.14 48.10 38.94
N SER A 15 1.90 47.74 40.20
CA SER A 15 2.55 46.74 41.01
C SER A 15 2.82 45.41 40.30
N ALA A 16 4.06 44.93 40.43
CA ALA A 16 4.43 43.56 40.13
C ALA A 16 3.61 42.59 41.00
N ILE A 17 2.73 41.80 40.37
CA ILE A 17 2.31 40.52 40.93
C ILE A 17 3.49 39.58 40.69
N PRO A 18 4.12 38.99 41.71
CA PRO A 18 5.06 37.92 41.47
C PRO A 18 4.25 36.74 40.93
N PHE A 19 4.32 36.50 39.63
CA PHE A 19 4.10 35.14 39.14
C PHE A 19 5.18 34.32 39.84
N ALA A 20 4.78 33.62 40.90
CA ALA A 20 5.56 32.52 41.43
C ALA A 20 5.78 31.58 40.23
N GLN A 21 6.99 31.60 39.67
CA GLN A 21 7.46 30.48 38.89
C GLN A 21 7.28 29.28 39.81
N ALA A 22 6.33 28.39 39.47
CA ALA A 22 6.27 27.10 40.11
C ALA A 22 7.67 26.52 39.97
N ASN A 23 8.36 26.34 41.09
CA ASN A 23 9.60 25.57 41.13
C ASN A 23 9.19 24.15 40.75
N THR A 24 9.17 23.87 39.45
CA THR A 24 8.93 22.55 38.91
C THR A 24 10.01 21.64 39.48
N GLU A 25 9.61 20.69 40.31
CA GLU A 25 10.52 19.78 40.98
C GLU A 25 11.32 19.02 39.91
N GLN A 26 12.64 19.07 40.00
CA GLN A 26 13.52 18.45 39.03
C GLN A 26 14.06 17.13 39.57
N ALA A 27 14.01 16.10 38.73
CA ALA A 27 14.59 14.79 39.00
C ALA A 27 15.68 14.47 37.97
N GLU A 28 16.67 13.72 38.39
CA GLU A 28 17.68 13.18 37.48
C GLU A 28 17.21 11.83 36.92
N LEU A 29 17.33 11.63 35.62
CA LEU A 29 17.09 10.36 34.94
C LEU A 29 18.23 10.13 33.94
N SER A 30 18.96 9.03 34.10
CA SER A 30 20.15 8.72 33.27
C SER A 30 21.19 9.87 33.20
N GLY A 31 21.47 10.55 34.32
CA GLY A 31 22.46 11.64 34.38
C GLY A 31 21.96 13.01 33.87
N GLN A 32 20.72 13.10 33.40
CA GLN A 32 20.13 14.34 32.88
C GLN A 32 18.97 14.80 33.78
N LYS A 33 18.82 16.12 33.96
CA LYS A 33 17.75 16.70 34.80
C LYS A 33 16.51 17.01 33.97
N TYR A 34 15.36 16.59 34.48
CA TYR A 34 14.05 16.81 33.86
C TYR A 34 13.04 17.32 34.87
N ASN A 35 11.97 17.96 34.38
CA ASN A 35 10.82 18.27 35.20
C ASN A 35 10.06 16.98 35.54
N THR A 36 9.75 16.78 36.82
CA THR A 36 8.98 15.61 37.30
C THR A 36 7.54 15.56 36.79
N ASP A 37 6.98 16.71 36.39
CA ASP A 37 5.65 16.84 35.80
C ASP A 37 5.64 16.63 34.26
N SER A 38 6.78 16.29 33.65
CA SER A 38 6.84 16.01 32.21
C SER A 38 6.06 14.75 31.85
N ASP A 39 5.19 14.86 30.84
CA ASP A 39 4.45 13.76 30.23
C ASP A 39 5.30 12.97 29.22
N SER A 40 6.26 13.64 28.59
CA SER A 40 7.19 13.06 27.62
C SER A 40 8.64 13.39 27.93
N ILE A 41 9.52 12.39 27.85
CA ILE A 41 10.97 12.56 28.00
C ILE A 41 11.73 11.83 26.89
N ASP A 42 12.66 12.56 26.28
CA ASP A 42 13.64 12.03 25.34
C ASP A 42 15.04 12.05 25.97
N ILE A 43 15.60 10.88 26.22
CA ILE A 43 16.98 10.68 26.67
C ILE A 43 17.84 10.36 25.46
N LYS A 44 18.90 11.14 25.25
CA LYS A 44 19.89 10.90 24.21
C LYS A 44 21.29 10.93 24.80
N LEU A 45 21.96 9.79 24.70
CA LEU A 45 23.31 9.53 25.17
C LEU A 45 24.18 8.99 24.02
N GLU A 46 25.48 9.09 24.17
CA GLU A 46 26.47 8.58 23.22
C GLU A 46 26.54 7.03 23.25
N GLU A 47 27.15 6.43 22.21
CA GLU A 47 27.29 4.96 22.11
C GLU A 47 28.14 4.35 23.26
N THR A 48 28.99 5.16 23.91
CA THR A 48 29.82 4.76 25.06
C THR A 48 29.10 4.87 26.40
N GLU A 49 27.92 5.51 26.43
CA GLU A 49 27.18 5.81 27.66
C GLU A 49 26.01 4.84 27.85
N ASN A 50 25.62 4.63 29.11
CA ASN A 50 24.54 3.75 29.48
C ASN A 50 23.40 4.57 30.10
N ALA A 51 22.16 4.25 29.73
CA ALA A 51 20.98 4.78 30.41
C ALA A 51 20.60 3.90 31.61
N ASP A 52 20.13 4.52 32.68
CA ASP A 52 19.59 3.88 33.88
C ASP A 52 18.26 4.53 34.28
N LEU A 53 17.27 3.70 34.61
CA LEU A 53 15.90 4.13 34.89
C LEU A 53 15.50 4.00 36.37
N LYS A 54 16.46 3.89 37.30
CA LYS A 54 16.16 3.67 38.73
C LYS A 54 15.31 4.77 39.37
N THR A 55 15.36 5.99 38.84
CA THR A 55 14.66 7.18 39.34
C THR A 55 13.37 7.49 38.59
N ILE A 56 12.96 6.68 37.61
CA ILE A 56 11.79 6.93 36.76
C ILE A 56 10.48 7.09 37.56
N ASN A 57 10.40 6.52 38.76
CA ASN A 57 9.22 6.62 39.62
C ASN A 57 9.05 7.99 40.30
N GLN A 58 10.01 8.91 40.13
CA GLN A 58 9.86 10.31 40.54
C GLN A 58 8.96 11.09 39.58
N PHE A 59 8.73 10.58 38.37
CA PHE A 59 7.91 11.20 37.34
C PHE A 59 6.49 10.66 37.40
N LYS A 60 5.53 11.50 37.82
CA LYS A 60 4.14 11.07 38.08
C LYS A 60 3.25 11.09 36.84
N GLU A 61 3.60 11.92 35.86
CA GLU A 61 2.80 12.13 34.64
C GLU A 61 3.45 11.52 33.39
N LEU A 62 4.66 10.95 33.50
CA LEU A 62 5.44 10.46 32.36
C LEU A 62 4.76 9.27 31.68
N SER A 63 4.13 9.54 30.53
CA SER A 63 3.48 8.56 29.65
C SER A 63 4.40 8.06 28.54
N ASP A 64 5.23 8.95 28.00
CA ASP A 64 6.05 8.67 26.81
C ASP A 64 7.54 8.82 27.14
N LEU A 65 8.29 7.71 26.99
CA LEU A 65 9.73 7.71 27.23
C LEU A 65 10.47 7.17 26.02
N LYS A 66 11.40 7.96 25.50
CA LYS A 66 12.35 7.55 24.48
C LYS A 66 13.77 7.58 25.02
N ILE A 67 14.53 6.53 24.75
CA ILE A 67 15.90 6.36 25.21
C ILE A 67 16.77 5.95 24.05
N ILE A 68 17.81 6.74 23.78
CA ILE A 68 18.89 6.44 22.85
C ILE A 68 20.17 6.35 23.65
N ALA A 69 20.79 5.19 23.74
CA ALA A 69 22.02 4.98 24.50
C ALA A 69 22.83 3.79 23.99
N GLY A 70 24.11 3.70 24.36
CA GLY A 70 24.94 2.52 24.16
C GLY A 70 24.30 1.26 24.71
N ASP A 71 24.01 1.26 26.01
CA ASP A 71 23.33 0.21 26.75
C ASP A 71 22.20 0.81 27.60
N ILE A 72 21.19 0.02 27.96
CA ILE A 72 20.03 0.49 28.73
C ILE A 72 19.74 -0.49 29.86
N ASP A 73 19.83 -0.02 31.11
CA ASP A 73 19.35 -0.74 32.28
C ASP A 73 17.89 -0.38 32.56
N LEU A 74 16.99 -1.33 32.31
CA LEU A 74 15.55 -1.21 32.51
C LEU A 74 15.13 -1.54 33.95
N THR A 75 16.07 -1.82 34.85
CA THR A 75 15.78 -2.20 36.23
C THR A 75 15.08 -1.07 36.98
N LEU A 76 13.92 -1.38 37.54
CA LEU A 76 13.16 -0.46 38.38
C LEU A 76 13.35 -0.77 39.86
N LYS A 77 13.35 0.28 40.69
CA LYS A 77 13.32 0.13 42.17
C LYS A 77 11.94 -0.32 42.67
N SER A 78 10.88 0.10 41.98
CA SER A 78 9.49 -0.30 42.23
C SER A 78 8.71 -0.26 40.91
N ALA A 79 7.53 -0.86 40.87
CA ALA A 79 6.67 -0.81 39.69
C ALA A 79 6.46 0.62 39.20
N ASN A 80 6.39 0.78 37.87
CA ASN A 80 6.05 2.04 37.22
C ASN A 80 4.64 1.91 36.63
N ASP A 81 3.77 2.85 37.02
CA ASP A 81 2.36 2.84 36.64
C ASP A 81 1.98 4.07 35.79
N THR A 82 2.98 4.73 35.20
CA THR A 82 2.81 5.97 34.42
C THR A 82 3.14 5.77 32.95
N VAL A 83 4.25 5.09 32.63
CA VAL A 83 4.74 4.95 31.25
C VAL A 83 3.84 4.01 30.46
N GLU A 84 3.25 4.56 29.40
CA GLU A 84 2.37 3.88 28.46
C GLU A 84 3.10 3.49 27.17
N SER A 85 4.14 4.25 26.81
CA SER A 85 4.88 4.12 25.56
C SER A 85 6.39 4.22 25.82
N LEU A 86 7.13 3.19 25.40
CA LEU A 86 8.58 3.11 25.57
C LEU A 86 9.27 2.87 24.22
N GLU A 87 10.18 3.76 23.85
CA GLU A 87 11.07 3.60 22.69
C GLU A 87 12.52 3.44 23.15
N LEU A 88 13.12 2.31 22.80
CA LEU A 88 14.50 1.95 23.12
C LEU A 88 15.33 1.90 21.84
N VAL A 89 16.41 2.66 21.78
CA VAL A 89 17.39 2.64 20.69
C VAL A 89 18.74 2.25 21.25
N LEU A 90 19.15 1.01 20.96
CA LEU A 90 20.40 0.41 21.42
C LEU A 90 21.50 0.72 20.41
N LEU A 91 22.49 1.51 20.81
CA LEU A 91 23.58 1.93 19.95
C LEU A 91 24.74 0.94 19.93
N LYS A 92 24.95 0.14 20.99
CA LYS A 92 26.09 -0.77 21.13
C LYS A 92 25.80 -2.16 20.58
N LYS A 93 26.83 -2.83 20.07
CA LYS A 93 26.76 -4.22 19.54
C LYS A 93 26.34 -5.27 20.58
N ASN A 94 26.69 -5.04 21.85
CA ASN A 94 26.37 -5.98 22.93
C ASN A 94 25.91 -5.18 24.17
N PRO A 95 24.62 -4.80 24.20
CA PRO A 95 24.03 -4.09 25.34
C PRO A 95 23.71 -5.10 26.45
N ALA A 96 24.70 -5.32 27.33
CA ALA A 96 24.65 -6.38 28.34
C ALA A 96 23.59 -6.08 29.42
N HIS A 97 23.46 -4.82 29.85
CA HIS A 97 22.47 -4.43 30.84
C HIS A 97 21.06 -4.59 30.28
N PHE A 98 20.84 -4.27 29.00
CA PHE A 98 19.56 -4.51 28.34
C PHE A 98 19.14 -5.97 28.44
N TYR A 99 20.00 -6.93 28.07
CA TYR A 99 19.65 -8.36 28.17
C TYR A 99 19.39 -8.82 29.61
N GLN A 100 20.14 -8.29 30.58
CA GLN A 100 19.96 -8.61 32.00
C GLN A 100 18.65 -8.04 32.56
N SER A 101 18.20 -6.89 32.06
CA SER A 101 17.09 -6.12 32.61
C SER A 101 15.81 -6.15 31.77
N VAL A 102 15.80 -6.68 30.54
CA VAL A 102 14.62 -6.69 29.65
C VAL A 102 13.38 -7.34 30.28
N SER A 103 13.58 -8.32 31.18
CA SER A 103 12.50 -8.95 31.92
C SER A 103 11.83 -8.02 32.96
N ALA A 104 12.45 -6.91 33.32
CA ALA A 104 11.88 -5.88 34.19
C ALA A 104 10.72 -5.13 33.52
N LEU A 105 10.54 -5.24 32.19
CA LEU A 105 9.40 -4.66 31.48
C LEU A 105 8.04 -5.08 32.06
N LYS A 106 7.92 -6.25 32.70
CA LYS A 106 6.72 -6.70 33.44
C LYS A 106 6.32 -5.80 34.63
N GLN A 107 7.22 -4.91 35.06
CA GLN A 107 6.99 -3.95 36.14
C GLN A 107 6.35 -2.64 35.65
N TYR A 108 6.30 -2.40 34.34
CA TYR A 108 5.61 -1.26 33.75
C TYR A 108 4.15 -1.63 33.53
N LYS A 109 3.26 -1.26 34.47
CA LYS A 109 1.89 -1.77 34.53
C LYS A 109 0.95 -1.19 33.48
N LYS A 110 1.28 -0.01 32.94
CA LYS A 110 0.51 0.64 31.87
C LYS A 110 1.15 0.58 30.49
N LEU A 111 2.27 -0.14 30.33
CA LEU A 111 2.97 -0.19 29.04
C LEU A 111 2.13 -0.86 27.95
N GLN A 112 1.64 -0.06 27.01
CA GLN A 112 0.82 -0.48 25.88
C GLN A 112 1.63 -0.56 24.57
N SER A 113 2.66 0.27 24.42
CA SER A 113 3.48 0.34 23.22
C SER A 113 4.97 0.22 23.55
N LEU A 114 5.65 -0.73 22.90
CA LEU A 114 7.09 -0.93 23.03
C LEU A 114 7.73 -0.92 21.64
N ARG A 115 8.70 -0.03 21.44
CA ARG A 115 9.55 0.02 20.25
C ARG A 115 10.99 -0.28 20.65
N ILE A 116 11.61 -1.26 20.00
CA ILE A 116 13.04 -1.58 20.17
C ILE A 116 13.73 -1.43 18.83
N THR A 117 14.78 -0.62 18.79
CA THR A 117 15.60 -0.36 17.61
C THR A 117 17.05 -0.74 17.88
N SER A 118 17.66 -1.50 16.98
CA SER A 118 19.08 -1.84 17.03
C SER A 118 19.66 -2.02 15.63
N LYS A 119 20.81 -1.38 15.39
CA LYS A 119 21.63 -1.60 14.17
C LYS A 119 22.40 -2.92 14.20
N TYR A 120 22.42 -3.60 15.35
CA TYR A 120 23.12 -4.87 15.54
C TYR A 120 22.14 -6.02 15.82
N PRO A 121 22.45 -7.26 15.41
CA PRO A 121 21.65 -8.43 15.74
C PRO A 121 21.50 -8.56 17.26
N LEU A 122 20.25 -8.75 17.71
CA LEU A 122 19.96 -9.00 19.11
C LEU A 122 19.97 -10.50 19.42
N ARG A 123 20.30 -10.83 20.67
CA ARG A 123 20.19 -12.19 21.22
C ARG A 123 18.77 -12.45 21.71
N GLU A 124 18.58 -13.60 22.35
CA GLU A 124 17.29 -13.95 22.96
C GLU A 124 16.81 -12.87 23.94
N MET A 125 15.57 -12.43 23.77
CA MET A 125 14.87 -11.49 24.63
C MET A 125 13.63 -12.15 25.22
N ASN A 126 13.45 -12.01 26.54
CA ASN A 126 12.25 -12.47 27.22
C ASN A 126 11.46 -11.26 27.74
N ILE A 127 10.32 -10.99 27.12
CA ILE A 127 9.40 -9.93 27.54
C ILE A 127 8.09 -10.48 28.12
N GLN A 128 8.08 -11.74 28.58
CA GLN A 128 6.92 -12.32 29.25
C GLN A 128 6.51 -11.54 30.51
N GLY A 129 5.20 -11.49 30.78
CA GLY A 129 4.60 -10.70 31.87
C GLY A 129 4.22 -9.27 31.48
N THR A 130 4.30 -8.95 30.19
CA THR A 130 3.81 -7.71 29.57
C THR A 130 2.44 -7.94 28.92
N ASP A 131 1.49 -8.55 29.65
CA ASP A 131 0.21 -8.99 29.09
C ASP A 131 -0.69 -7.84 28.58
N HIS A 132 -0.43 -6.61 29.03
CA HIS A 132 -1.12 -5.40 28.60
C HIS A 132 -0.53 -4.78 27.33
N LEU A 133 0.60 -5.29 26.83
CA LEU A 133 1.26 -4.73 25.66
C LEU A 133 0.44 -5.02 24.39
N GLU A 134 -0.08 -3.96 23.78
CA GLU A 134 -0.91 -4.04 22.58
C GLU A 134 -0.07 -4.00 21.30
N SER A 135 1.04 -3.25 21.31
CA SER A 135 1.90 -3.03 20.16
C SER A 135 3.37 -3.29 20.49
N LEU A 136 3.96 -4.26 19.80
CA LEU A 136 5.41 -4.48 19.79
C LEU A 136 5.97 -4.13 18.40
N ARG A 137 6.92 -3.19 18.36
CA ARG A 137 7.63 -2.81 17.13
C ARG A 137 9.12 -3.06 17.29
N LEU A 138 9.67 -3.87 16.40
CA LEU A 138 11.08 -4.22 16.37
C LEU A 138 11.69 -3.67 15.09
N ARG A 139 12.69 -2.80 15.20
CA ARG A 139 13.49 -2.33 14.07
C ARG A 139 14.90 -2.85 14.21
N LEU A 140 15.19 -3.95 13.53
CA LEU A 140 16.38 -4.75 13.76
C LEU A 140 17.04 -5.08 12.43
N TYR A 141 18.36 -4.88 12.35
CA TYR A 141 19.14 -5.26 11.18
C TYR A 141 18.92 -6.74 10.79
N GLN A 142 18.97 -7.64 11.78
CA GLN A 142 18.61 -9.05 11.62
C GLN A 142 17.69 -9.48 12.77
N PHE A 143 16.70 -10.30 12.45
CA PHE A 143 15.73 -10.79 13.43
C PHE A 143 15.30 -12.23 13.12
N SER A 144 15.20 -13.06 14.17
CA SER A 144 14.55 -14.37 14.12
C SER A 144 13.50 -14.48 15.23
N PHE A 145 12.33 -15.03 14.93
CA PHE A 145 11.30 -15.24 15.95
C PHE A 145 11.71 -16.26 17.04
N ARG A 146 12.75 -17.07 16.80
CA ARG A 146 13.35 -17.92 17.85
C ARG A 146 13.98 -17.12 19.00
N GLN A 147 14.32 -15.87 18.75
CA GLN A 147 15.04 -15.01 19.70
C GLN A 147 14.09 -14.22 20.60
N ILE A 148 12.78 -14.45 20.55
CA ILE A 148 11.84 -13.68 21.37
C ILE A 148 10.82 -14.57 22.06
N LYS A 149 10.63 -14.34 23.36
CA LYS A 149 9.55 -14.92 24.16
C LYS A 149 8.55 -13.82 24.49
N LEU A 150 7.31 -14.02 24.05
CA LEU A 150 6.23 -13.04 24.16
C LEU A 150 5.20 -13.47 25.19
N SER A 151 4.55 -12.47 25.77
CA SER A 151 3.36 -12.64 26.61
C SER A 151 2.15 -13.05 25.76
N PRO A 152 1.23 -13.90 26.27
CA PRO A 152 0.02 -14.28 25.54
C PRO A 152 -0.90 -13.11 25.15
N GLY A 153 -0.79 -11.96 25.82
CA GLY A 153 -1.55 -10.74 25.49
C GLY A 153 -1.16 -10.09 24.16
N ILE A 154 0.07 -10.29 23.68
CA ILE A 154 0.61 -9.62 22.49
C ILE A 154 0.02 -10.28 21.23
N LYS A 155 -0.84 -9.54 20.53
CA LYS A 155 -1.54 -10.00 19.32
C LYS A 155 -0.98 -9.41 18.02
N GLU A 156 -0.32 -8.26 18.10
CA GLU A 156 0.27 -7.59 16.94
C GLU A 156 1.77 -7.38 17.15
N VAL A 157 2.56 -7.81 16.15
CA VAL A 157 4.00 -7.57 16.09
C VAL A 157 4.35 -6.94 14.74
N SER A 158 5.12 -5.85 14.79
CA SER A 158 5.72 -5.22 13.63
C SER A 158 7.23 -5.45 13.65
N VAL A 159 7.77 -5.94 12.55
CA VAL A 159 9.22 -6.14 12.36
C VAL A 159 9.65 -5.34 11.14
N ASP A 160 10.55 -4.41 11.35
CA ASP A 160 11.27 -3.67 10.33
C ASP A 160 12.69 -4.23 10.27
N SER A 161 13.00 -4.99 9.23
CA SER A 161 14.26 -5.74 9.07
C SER A 161 14.50 -6.07 7.60
N GLU A 162 15.76 -6.02 7.17
CA GLU A 162 16.16 -6.27 5.78
C GLU A 162 15.79 -7.69 5.30
N GLN A 163 15.99 -8.68 6.18
CA GLN A 163 15.70 -10.09 5.90
C GLN A 163 15.32 -10.85 7.19
N PRO A 164 14.05 -10.78 7.64
CA PRO A 164 13.61 -11.49 8.84
C PRO A 164 13.60 -13.01 8.63
N ASP A 165 14.20 -13.75 9.56
CA ASP A 165 14.09 -15.21 9.65
C ASP A 165 12.77 -15.59 10.35
N LEU A 166 11.84 -16.13 9.57
CA LEU A 166 10.51 -16.48 10.05
C LEU A 166 10.46 -17.77 10.88
N SER A 167 11.61 -18.42 11.12
CA SER A 167 11.72 -19.61 11.95
C SER A 167 11.24 -19.35 13.38
N GLY A 168 10.45 -20.28 13.96
CA GLY A 168 9.97 -20.16 15.33
C GLY A 168 8.68 -19.34 15.48
N LEU A 169 8.18 -18.73 14.39
CA LEU A 169 6.89 -18.03 14.40
C LEU A 169 5.74 -18.93 14.85
N GLU A 170 5.82 -20.25 14.58
CA GLU A 170 4.85 -21.24 15.04
C GLU A 170 4.80 -21.39 16.57
N GLN A 171 5.79 -20.91 17.31
CA GLN A 171 5.81 -20.99 18.78
C GLN A 171 5.04 -19.83 19.42
N LEU A 172 4.81 -18.75 18.68
CA LEU A 172 4.20 -17.51 19.15
C LEU A 172 2.68 -17.53 18.92
N GLN A 173 1.99 -18.40 19.65
CA GLN A 173 0.57 -18.72 19.47
C GLN A 173 -0.40 -17.55 19.72
N SER A 174 0.04 -16.47 20.34
CA SER A 174 -0.78 -15.28 20.58
C SER A 174 -0.85 -14.32 19.40
N ILE A 175 0.15 -14.31 18.51
CA ILE A 175 0.24 -13.33 17.43
C ILE A 175 -0.82 -13.65 16.37
N GLN A 176 -1.65 -12.66 16.08
CA GLN A 176 -2.68 -12.72 15.03
C GLN A 176 -2.40 -11.76 13.88
N THR A 177 -1.66 -10.68 14.14
CA THR A 177 -1.28 -9.68 13.14
C THR A 177 0.24 -9.58 13.08
N LEU A 178 0.81 -9.84 11.91
CA LEU A 178 2.23 -9.64 11.63
C LEU A 178 2.41 -8.59 10.55
N LYS A 179 3.23 -7.59 10.82
CA LYS A 179 3.66 -6.57 9.86
C LYS A 179 5.15 -6.72 9.63
N LEU A 180 5.56 -6.93 8.39
CA LEU A 180 6.96 -6.97 7.97
C LEU A 180 7.21 -5.78 7.04
N SER A 181 8.24 -4.98 7.31
CA SER A 181 8.62 -3.82 6.51
C SER A 181 10.13 -3.71 6.39
N GLY A 182 10.60 -2.83 5.50
CA GLY A 182 12.04 -2.63 5.27
C GLY A 182 12.69 -3.85 4.62
N LEU A 183 11.91 -4.69 3.92
CA LEU A 183 12.41 -5.92 3.31
C LEU A 183 13.23 -5.59 2.07
N GLU A 184 14.55 -5.58 2.22
CA GLU A 184 15.53 -5.38 1.15
C GLU A 184 15.94 -6.69 0.47
N GLU A 185 15.62 -7.84 1.08
CA GLU A 185 15.81 -9.17 0.48
C GLU A 185 14.52 -9.99 0.43
N ALA A 186 14.53 -11.04 -0.41
CA ALA A 186 13.40 -11.95 -0.51
C ALA A 186 13.19 -12.73 0.79
N VAL A 187 11.94 -12.75 1.26
CA VAL A 187 11.55 -13.48 2.48
C VAL A 187 11.30 -14.95 2.16
N ASP A 188 11.95 -15.84 2.91
CA ASP A 188 11.74 -17.28 2.81
C ASP A 188 10.57 -17.72 3.72
N PHE A 189 9.35 -17.71 3.19
CA PHE A 189 8.16 -18.17 3.90
C PHE A 189 8.15 -19.68 4.18
N SER A 190 9.01 -20.48 3.54
CA SER A 190 9.08 -21.93 3.80
C SER A 190 9.56 -22.26 5.22
N LYS A 191 10.20 -21.30 5.89
CA LYS A 191 10.61 -21.40 7.30
C LYS A 191 9.44 -21.34 8.28
N ILE A 192 8.26 -20.88 7.85
CA ILE A 192 7.04 -20.90 8.67
C ILE A 192 6.53 -22.34 8.73
N LYS A 193 6.58 -22.94 9.91
CA LYS A 193 5.97 -24.26 10.14
C LYS A 193 4.45 -24.14 10.33
N PRO A 194 3.68 -25.19 10.00
CA PRO A 194 2.26 -25.26 10.32
C PRO A 194 2.01 -25.05 11.82
N GLY A 195 0.89 -24.38 12.16
CA GLY A 195 0.49 -24.12 13.56
C GLY A 195 0.55 -22.65 13.97
N SER A 196 1.03 -21.77 13.09
CA SER A 196 0.92 -20.32 13.28
C SER A 196 -0.55 -19.85 13.32
N GLN A 197 -0.85 -18.89 14.19
CA GLN A 197 -2.20 -18.31 14.39
C GLN A 197 -2.39 -16.97 13.65
N ILE A 198 -1.49 -16.64 12.72
CA ILE A 198 -1.56 -15.38 11.96
C ILE A 198 -2.81 -15.34 11.09
N LYS A 199 -3.61 -14.30 11.30
CA LYS A 199 -4.82 -13.96 10.53
C LYS A 199 -4.61 -12.80 9.59
N LYS A 200 -3.69 -11.89 9.91
CA LYS A 200 -3.38 -10.70 9.11
C LYS A 200 -1.89 -10.61 8.89
N LEU A 201 -1.49 -10.51 7.62
CA LEU A 201 -0.10 -10.28 7.22
C LEU A 201 -0.04 -9.02 6.37
N THR A 202 0.83 -8.09 6.77
CA THR A 202 1.22 -6.94 5.95
C THR A 202 2.70 -7.08 5.60
N LEU A 203 3.03 -6.90 4.32
CA LEU A 203 4.39 -6.94 3.80
C LEU A 203 4.69 -5.63 3.07
N ASP A 204 5.81 -5.00 3.39
CA ASP A 204 6.35 -3.88 2.64
C ASP A 204 7.78 -4.22 2.20
N SER A 205 7.93 -4.49 0.91
CA SER A 205 9.19 -4.93 0.32
C SER A 205 9.67 -4.01 -0.77
N GLU A 206 10.96 -3.72 -0.71
CA GLU A 206 11.70 -2.95 -1.71
C GLU A 206 12.20 -3.84 -2.86
N VAL A 207 11.97 -5.16 -2.78
CA VAL A 207 12.35 -6.14 -3.80
C VAL A 207 11.17 -6.99 -4.27
N GLN A 208 11.37 -7.71 -5.37
CA GLN A 208 10.38 -8.65 -5.87
C GLN A 208 10.05 -9.73 -4.83
N THR A 209 8.77 -10.01 -4.65
CA THR A 209 8.26 -10.93 -3.63
C THR A 209 7.73 -12.22 -4.26
N THR A 210 8.23 -13.35 -3.78
CA THR A 210 7.62 -14.67 -3.96
C THR A 210 6.76 -15.00 -2.73
N LEU A 211 5.59 -15.60 -2.94
CA LEU A 211 4.72 -16.07 -1.85
C LEU A 211 4.87 -17.58 -1.59
N LYS A 212 5.84 -18.24 -2.21
CA LYS A 212 6.09 -19.68 -2.01
C LYS A 212 6.34 -19.98 -0.53
N GLY A 213 5.65 -20.96 0.04
CA GLY A 213 5.73 -21.34 1.47
C GLY A 213 4.68 -20.66 2.35
N LEU A 214 3.99 -19.62 1.85
CA LEU A 214 2.96 -18.91 2.61
C LEU A 214 1.73 -19.79 2.90
N GLU A 215 1.54 -20.90 2.18
CA GLU A 215 0.47 -21.88 2.40
C GLU A 215 0.43 -22.48 3.82
N SER A 216 1.54 -22.39 4.57
CA SER A 216 1.59 -22.75 5.99
C SER A 216 0.68 -21.89 6.88
N LEU A 217 0.36 -20.65 6.48
CA LEU A 217 -0.52 -19.73 7.21
C LEU A 217 -2.00 -20.03 6.95
N ARG A 218 -2.47 -21.22 7.38
CA ARG A 218 -3.82 -21.72 7.10
C ARG A 218 -4.96 -20.85 7.66
N GLN A 219 -4.67 -20.01 8.65
CA GLN A 219 -5.62 -19.08 9.28
C GLN A 219 -5.59 -17.67 8.67
N LEU A 220 -4.77 -17.42 7.63
CA LEU A 220 -4.63 -16.09 7.05
C LEU A 220 -5.94 -15.63 6.38
N GLU A 221 -6.55 -14.58 6.91
CA GLU A 221 -7.81 -13.98 6.44
C GLU A 221 -7.59 -12.73 5.59
N PHE A 222 -6.48 -12.02 5.85
CA PHE A 222 -6.13 -10.76 5.22
C PHE A 222 -4.64 -10.72 4.85
N LEU A 223 -4.35 -10.43 3.59
CA LEU A 223 -2.99 -10.21 3.09
C LEU A 223 -2.94 -8.83 2.41
N ASP A 224 -2.04 -7.98 2.90
CA ASP A 224 -1.69 -6.71 2.27
C ASP A 224 -0.21 -6.75 1.93
N LEU A 225 0.13 -6.49 0.67
CA LEU A 225 1.51 -6.55 0.21
C LEU A 225 1.84 -5.37 -0.68
N THR A 226 2.98 -4.75 -0.38
CA THR A 226 3.66 -3.77 -1.21
C THR A 226 4.93 -4.40 -1.73
N THR A 227 5.09 -4.41 -3.06
CA THR A 227 6.29 -4.94 -3.70
C THR A 227 6.47 -4.34 -5.10
N PRO A 228 7.72 -4.16 -5.57
CA PRO A 228 8.05 -4.10 -6.99
C PRO A 228 7.25 -5.12 -7.81
N GLU A 229 7.41 -6.41 -7.53
CA GLU A 229 6.83 -7.45 -8.38
C GLU A 229 6.49 -8.72 -7.62
N LEU A 230 5.33 -9.31 -7.93
CA LEU A 230 4.95 -10.66 -7.51
C LEU A 230 5.41 -11.69 -8.55
N THR A 231 6.30 -12.61 -8.16
CA THR A 231 6.87 -13.63 -9.06
C THR A 231 6.14 -14.98 -8.99
N ASP A 232 5.92 -15.50 -7.78
CA ASP A 232 5.17 -16.73 -7.53
C ASP A 232 4.03 -16.49 -6.53
N VAL A 233 2.80 -16.72 -6.97
CA VAL A 233 1.57 -16.56 -6.18
C VAL A 233 0.84 -17.88 -5.97
N THR A 234 1.47 -19.02 -6.26
CA THR A 234 0.83 -20.34 -6.23
C THR A 234 0.32 -20.71 -4.84
N ALA A 235 1.04 -20.30 -3.79
CA ALA A 235 0.63 -20.47 -2.39
C ALA A 235 -0.76 -19.92 -2.08
N LEU A 236 -1.16 -18.81 -2.75
CA LEU A 236 -2.48 -18.23 -2.56
C LEU A 236 -3.61 -19.22 -2.86
N SER A 237 -3.40 -20.21 -3.74
CA SER A 237 -4.44 -21.20 -4.05
C SER A 237 -4.82 -22.12 -2.88
N GLN A 238 -3.94 -22.25 -1.88
CA GLN A 238 -4.14 -23.11 -0.71
C GLN A 238 -4.67 -22.36 0.52
N LEU A 239 -4.70 -21.03 0.47
CA LEU A 239 -5.17 -20.18 1.58
C LEU A 239 -6.70 -20.05 1.58
N ASN A 240 -7.38 -21.07 2.11
CA ASN A 240 -8.85 -21.14 2.12
C ASN A 240 -9.53 -20.13 3.08
N ALA A 241 -8.80 -19.69 4.12
CA ALA A 241 -9.26 -18.64 5.02
C ALA A 241 -9.18 -17.24 4.39
N LEU A 242 -8.33 -17.03 3.37
CA LEU A 242 -8.03 -15.69 2.83
C LEU A 242 -9.25 -15.08 2.17
N LYS A 243 -9.78 -13.99 2.74
CA LYS A 243 -10.96 -13.27 2.26
C LYS A 243 -10.61 -11.98 1.55
N THR A 244 -9.51 -11.34 1.94
CA THR A 244 -9.12 -10.03 1.45
C THR A 244 -7.66 -10.05 1.02
N LEU A 245 -7.42 -9.57 -0.19
CA LEU A 245 -6.09 -9.40 -0.77
C LEU A 245 -5.93 -7.96 -1.24
N HIS A 246 -4.94 -7.27 -0.72
CA HIS A 246 -4.49 -5.97 -1.21
C HIS A 246 -3.12 -6.14 -1.87
N ILE A 247 -2.95 -5.53 -3.04
CA ILE A 247 -1.71 -5.56 -3.79
C ILE A 247 -1.36 -4.12 -4.17
N TRP A 248 -0.24 -3.64 -3.64
CA TRP A 248 0.40 -2.39 -4.03
C TRP A 248 1.61 -2.75 -4.88
N GLN A 249 1.42 -2.75 -6.20
CA GLN A 249 2.48 -3.18 -7.12
C GLN A 249 3.09 -2.00 -7.89
N LEU A 250 4.42 -2.07 -7.99
CA LEU A 250 5.30 -1.05 -8.55
C LEU A 250 5.97 -1.49 -9.87
N GLY A 251 5.67 -2.70 -10.37
CA GLY A 251 6.51 -3.46 -11.31
C GLY A 251 5.83 -4.04 -12.56
N SER A 252 4.65 -4.66 -12.44
CA SER A 252 4.13 -5.54 -13.49
C SER A 252 2.96 -4.97 -14.25
N ASP A 253 3.00 -5.11 -15.58
CA ASP A 253 1.89 -4.79 -16.48
C ASP A 253 0.69 -5.74 -16.35
N LYS A 254 0.86 -6.92 -15.73
CA LYS A 254 -0.15 -7.98 -15.75
C LYS A 254 -0.44 -8.52 -14.36
N LEU A 255 -1.73 -8.63 -14.03
CA LEU A 255 -2.16 -9.30 -12.80
C LEU A 255 -1.73 -10.78 -12.86
N PRO A 256 -0.98 -11.29 -11.87
CA PRO A 256 -0.61 -12.70 -11.84
C PRO A 256 -1.86 -13.59 -11.77
N LYS A 257 -1.72 -14.84 -12.22
CA LYS A 257 -2.84 -15.78 -12.28
C LYS A 257 -3.16 -16.34 -10.89
N ILE A 258 -4.04 -15.65 -10.17
CA ILE A 258 -4.45 -16.05 -8.82
C ILE A 258 -5.61 -17.05 -8.91
N ARG A 259 -5.36 -18.29 -8.48
CA ARG A 259 -6.34 -19.39 -8.46
C ARG A 259 -6.87 -19.62 -7.05
N ASN A 260 -7.58 -18.64 -6.50
CA ASN A 260 -8.24 -18.75 -5.18
C ASN A 260 -9.72 -18.36 -5.30
N THR A 261 -10.61 -19.25 -4.84
CA THR A 261 -12.08 -19.10 -4.88
C THR A 261 -12.68 -18.58 -3.56
N HIS A 262 -11.85 -18.45 -2.52
CA HIS A 262 -12.20 -17.98 -1.20
C HIS A 262 -12.02 -16.47 -1.04
N ILE A 263 -11.08 -15.86 -1.77
CA ILE A 263 -10.89 -14.39 -1.81
C ILE A 263 -12.19 -13.74 -2.31
N LYS A 264 -12.74 -12.85 -1.47
CA LYS A 264 -13.96 -12.09 -1.74
C LYS A 264 -13.69 -10.63 -2.09
N SER A 265 -12.58 -10.08 -1.62
CA SER A 265 -12.20 -8.69 -1.84
C SER A 265 -10.78 -8.60 -2.40
N LEU A 266 -10.64 -7.88 -3.50
CA LEU A 266 -9.36 -7.54 -4.11
C LEU A 266 -9.24 -6.02 -4.21
N ALA A 267 -8.15 -5.47 -3.70
CA ALA A 267 -7.79 -4.09 -3.94
C ALA A 267 -6.43 -4.02 -4.63
N LEU A 268 -6.39 -3.33 -5.77
CA LEU A 268 -5.18 -3.10 -6.54
C LEU A 268 -4.84 -1.63 -6.45
N TYR A 269 -3.65 -1.33 -5.95
CA TYR A 269 -3.16 0.01 -5.70
C TYR A 269 -1.88 0.28 -6.48
N TYR A 270 -1.58 1.58 -6.64
CA TYR A 270 -0.33 2.05 -7.22
C TYR A 270 0.37 3.02 -6.27
N ARG A 271 1.69 2.87 -6.12
CA ARG A 271 2.56 3.77 -5.34
C ARG A 271 3.33 4.68 -6.30
N LYS A 272 3.20 6.00 -6.14
CA LYS A 272 3.72 7.03 -7.07
C LYS A 272 5.25 7.24 -6.99
N GLU A 273 5.97 6.42 -6.25
CA GLU A 273 7.28 6.81 -5.70
C GLU A 273 8.49 6.72 -6.65
N PHE A 274 8.33 6.31 -7.91
CA PHE A 274 9.48 6.17 -8.82
C PHE A 274 9.44 7.16 -10.00
N GLY A 275 9.40 8.46 -9.74
CA GLY A 275 9.63 9.49 -10.76
C GLY A 275 8.66 9.52 -11.97
N PRO A 276 8.83 10.49 -12.89
CA PRO A 276 7.90 10.70 -14.01
C PRO A 276 7.94 9.62 -15.11
N PHE A 277 8.83 8.61 -15.00
CA PHE A 277 9.10 7.62 -16.04
C PHE A 277 9.03 6.15 -15.59
N SER A 278 8.62 5.83 -14.34
CA SER A 278 8.44 4.42 -13.94
C SER A 278 7.13 3.84 -14.50
N GLU A 279 7.22 3.22 -15.67
CA GLU A 279 6.12 2.53 -16.35
C GLU A 279 5.89 1.12 -15.81
N ARG A 280 5.40 1.00 -14.57
CA ARG A 280 5.28 -0.33 -13.95
C ARG A 280 3.98 -0.50 -13.14
N TYR A 281 2.87 -0.78 -13.83
CA TYR A 281 1.51 -0.81 -13.27
C TYR A 281 0.66 -1.94 -13.84
N ILE A 282 -0.22 -2.56 -13.05
CA ILE A 282 -1.12 -3.62 -13.56
C ILE A 282 -2.17 -3.03 -14.52
N ARG A 283 -1.95 -3.19 -15.83
CA ARG A 283 -2.90 -2.78 -16.89
C ARG A 283 -3.70 -3.97 -17.41
N ASP A 284 -3.04 -5.10 -17.62
CA ASP A 284 -3.64 -6.35 -18.07
C ASP A 284 -4.20 -7.13 -16.87
N ILE A 285 -5.50 -6.96 -16.66
CA ILE A 285 -6.26 -7.71 -15.64
C ILE A 285 -6.94 -8.95 -16.21
N THR A 286 -6.54 -9.47 -17.38
CA THR A 286 -7.22 -10.61 -18.03
C THR A 286 -7.33 -11.83 -17.12
N ASN A 287 -6.33 -12.01 -16.24
CA ASN A 287 -6.28 -13.09 -15.26
C ASN A 287 -7.28 -12.94 -14.11
N ILE A 288 -7.88 -11.76 -13.87
CA ILE A 288 -8.82 -11.57 -12.75
C ILE A 288 -9.99 -12.54 -12.81
N GLY A 289 -10.36 -12.99 -14.02
CA GLY A 289 -11.41 -13.97 -14.25
C GLY A 289 -11.13 -15.36 -13.67
N THR A 290 -9.92 -15.64 -13.16
CA THR A 290 -9.60 -16.89 -12.42
C THR A 290 -10.02 -16.85 -10.96
N MET A 291 -10.26 -15.66 -10.40
CA MET A 291 -10.68 -15.46 -9.01
C MET A 291 -12.20 -15.58 -8.88
N LYS A 292 -12.75 -16.79 -9.14
CA LYS A 292 -14.21 -17.01 -9.23
C LYS A 292 -15.01 -16.69 -7.97
N GLY A 293 -14.35 -16.54 -6.82
CA GLY A 293 -14.98 -16.15 -5.56
C GLY A 293 -15.18 -14.65 -5.36
N LEU A 294 -14.58 -13.82 -6.22
CA LEU A 294 -14.44 -12.40 -6.01
C LEU A 294 -15.79 -11.68 -6.06
N LYS A 295 -16.07 -10.84 -5.07
CA LYS A 295 -17.31 -10.06 -4.93
C LYS A 295 -17.07 -8.56 -4.93
N LYS A 296 -15.89 -8.12 -4.50
CA LYS A 296 -15.52 -6.72 -4.35
C LYS A 296 -14.19 -6.46 -5.03
N VAL A 297 -14.14 -5.44 -5.88
CA VAL A 297 -12.91 -4.99 -6.52
C VAL A 297 -12.74 -3.48 -6.35
N TYR A 298 -11.57 -3.09 -5.87
CA TYR A 298 -11.13 -1.71 -5.82
C TYR A 298 -9.91 -1.53 -6.73
N PHE A 299 -10.00 -0.57 -7.65
CA PHE A 299 -8.91 -0.10 -8.47
C PHE A 299 -8.51 1.30 -8.01
N GLY A 300 -7.38 1.39 -7.33
CA GLY A 300 -6.78 2.63 -6.82
C GLY A 300 -5.72 3.23 -7.73
N HIS A 301 -5.49 2.66 -8.92
CA HIS A 301 -4.46 3.13 -9.84
C HIS A 301 -4.98 4.17 -10.83
N GLU A 302 -4.04 4.89 -11.43
CA GLU A 302 -4.30 6.15 -12.13
C GLU A 302 -4.29 6.04 -13.67
N GLN A 303 -4.08 4.83 -14.21
CA GLN A 303 -3.86 4.58 -15.65
C GLN A 303 -4.96 3.70 -16.24
N ALA A 304 -5.44 4.02 -17.44
CA ALA A 304 -6.56 3.33 -18.08
C ALA A 304 -6.41 1.80 -18.10
N THR A 305 -7.41 1.09 -17.56
CA THR A 305 -7.50 -0.37 -17.53
C THR A 305 -8.73 -0.87 -18.29
N GLY A 306 -8.56 -1.99 -19.00
CA GLY A 306 -9.66 -2.68 -19.65
C GLY A 306 -10.50 -3.45 -18.65
N PHE A 307 -11.74 -3.02 -18.42
CA PHE A 307 -12.62 -3.64 -17.44
C PHE A 307 -13.43 -4.84 -17.97
N SER A 308 -13.36 -5.15 -19.27
CA SER A 308 -14.06 -6.31 -19.87
C SER A 308 -13.79 -7.66 -19.17
N PRO A 309 -12.57 -7.95 -18.67
CA PRO A 309 -12.32 -9.18 -17.91
C PRO A 309 -13.17 -9.34 -16.65
N LEU A 310 -13.68 -8.24 -16.08
CA LEU A 310 -14.56 -8.27 -14.91
C LEU A 310 -15.91 -8.93 -15.21
N LEU A 311 -16.34 -8.98 -16.49
CA LEU A 311 -17.58 -9.66 -16.90
C LEU A 311 -17.53 -11.18 -16.69
N LYS A 312 -16.35 -11.74 -16.44
CA LYS A 312 -16.18 -13.17 -16.09
C LYS A 312 -16.46 -13.47 -14.61
N LEU A 313 -16.80 -12.45 -13.83
CA LEU A 313 -16.97 -12.48 -12.40
C LEU A 313 -18.36 -11.98 -12.02
N ASP A 314 -18.82 -12.47 -10.88
CA ASP A 314 -20.10 -12.09 -10.31
C ASP A 314 -19.92 -11.05 -9.19
N LEU A 315 -19.54 -9.83 -9.60
CA LEU A 315 -19.19 -8.75 -8.68
C LEU A 315 -20.41 -8.03 -8.11
N GLU A 316 -20.32 -7.73 -6.82
CA GLU A 316 -21.32 -6.95 -6.08
C GLU A 316 -20.87 -5.50 -5.84
N LYS A 317 -19.55 -5.28 -5.72
CA LYS A 317 -18.99 -3.94 -5.51
C LYS A 317 -17.81 -3.69 -6.46
N LEU A 318 -17.85 -2.57 -7.17
CA LEU A 318 -16.74 -2.08 -7.98
C LEU A 318 -16.42 -0.64 -7.61
N SER A 319 -15.16 -0.34 -7.36
CA SER A 319 -14.68 1.02 -7.17
C SER A 319 -13.50 1.28 -8.10
N VAL A 320 -13.54 2.39 -8.81
CA VAL A 320 -12.48 2.82 -9.73
C VAL A 320 -12.19 4.30 -9.54
N THR A 321 -10.94 4.72 -9.77
CA THR A 321 -10.57 6.14 -9.67
C THR A 321 -11.14 6.98 -10.83
N LYS A 322 -11.29 8.29 -10.63
CA LYS A 322 -11.72 9.24 -11.69
C LYS A 322 -10.73 9.37 -12.85
N LYS A 323 -9.49 8.89 -12.66
CA LYS A 323 -8.47 8.84 -13.71
C LYS A 323 -8.68 7.64 -14.66
N GLN A 324 -9.55 6.69 -14.29
CA GLN A 324 -10.00 5.62 -15.16
C GLN A 324 -11.14 6.10 -16.07
N PRO A 325 -11.27 5.53 -17.28
CA PRO A 325 -12.49 5.69 -18.07
C PRO A 325 -13.68 5.16 -17.27
N LEU A 326 -14.80 5.89 -17.26
CA LEU A 326 -16.03 5.45 -16.62
C LEU A 326 -16.51 4.14 -17.29
N PRO A 327 -16.53 2.99 -16.57
CA PRO A 327 -16.78 1.68 -17.17
C PRO A 327 -18.28 1.41 -17.42
N LEU A 328 -19.04 2.42 -17.88
CA LEU A 328 -20.51 2.38 -17.91
C LEU A 328 -21.05 1.15 -18.65
N ALA A 329 -20.46 0.80 -19.79
CA ALA A 329 -20.91 -0.34 -20.57
C ALA A 329 -20.54 -1.71 -19.97
N VAL A 330 -19.49 -1.76 -19.13
CA VAL A 330 -19.14 -2.96 -18.38
C VAL A 330 -20.09 -3.11 -17.19
N ILE A 331 -20.29 -2.05 -16.39
CA ILE A 331 -21.17 -2.13 -15.22
C ILE A 331 -22.64 -2.35 -15.58
N LYS A 332 -23.11 -1.88 -16.74
CA LYS A 332 -24.45 -2.22 -17.28
C LYS A 332 -24.65 -3.70 -17.57
N LYS A 333 -23.57 -4.46 -17.79
CA LYS A 333 -23.59 -5.90 -18.03
C LYS A 333 -23.31 -6.73 -16.77
N MET A 334 -23.22 -6.08 -15.60
CA MET A 334 -22.99 -6.75 -14.31
C MET A 334 -24.32 -6.87 -13.56
N PRO A 335 -25.02 -8.01 -13.65
CA PRO A 335 -26.39 -8.14 -13.14
C PRO A 335 -26.50 -8.04 -11.62
N HIS A 336 -25.44 -8.40 -10.88
CA HIS A 336 -25.45 -8.40 -9.40
C HIS A 336 -24.68 -7.23 -8.79
N LEU A 337 -24.31 -6.22 -9.58
CA LEU A 337 -23.62 -5.04 -9.07
C LEU A 337 -24.57 -4.21 -8.18
N LYS A 338 -24.24 -4.10 -6.89
CA LYS A 338 -25.03 -3.37 -5.88
C LYS A 338 -24.43 -2.00 -5.56
N TYR A 339 -23.12 -1.86 -5.75
CA TYR A 339 -22.37 -0.65 -5.42
C TYR A 339 -21.33 -0.35 -6.50
N PHE A 340 -21.33 0.89 -6.98
CA PHE A 340 -20.30 1.42 -7.85
C PHE A 340 -19.75 2.73 -7.28
N ALA A 341 -18.43 2.87 -7.19
CA ALA A 341 -17.78 4.12 -6.83
C ALA A 341 -16.83 4.61 -7.92
N TYR A 342 -16.87 5.91 -8.18
CA TYR A 342 -16.05 6.60 -9.17
C TYR A 342 -15.33 7.81 -8.56
N GLY A 343 -14.04 7.67 -8.28
CA GLY A 343 -13.19 8.71 -7.67
C GLY A 343 -12.20 8.18 -6.64
N THR A 344 -11.57 9.10 -5.91
CA THR A 344 -10.56 8.79 -4.90
C THR A 344 -11.00 9.28 -3.52
N GLY A 345 -10.85 8.43 -2.51
CA GLY A 345 -11.15 8.76 -1.12
C GLY A 345 -12.57 9.33 -0.93
N PHE A 346 -12.67 10.41 -0.13
CA PHE A 346 -13.92 11.10 0.18
C PHE A 346 -14.56 11.82 -1.02
N SER A 347 -13.80 12.09 -2.10
CA SER A 347 -14.29 12.75 -3.31
C SER A 347 -15.00 11.81 -4.30
N SER A 348 -15.08 10.52 -3.94
CA SER A 348 -15.67 9.47 -4.79
C SER A 348 -17.17 9.67 -4.91
N GLN A 349 -17.67 9.71 -6.15
CA GLN A 349 -19.10 9.59 -6.40
C GLN A 349 -19.51 8.15 -6.13
N ARG A 350 -20.49 7.96 -5.25
CA ARG A 350 -20.98 6.65 -4.84
C ARG A 350 -22.38 6.42 -5.41
N TYR A 351 -22.55 5.28 -6.06
CA TYR A 351 -23.77 4.86 -6.72
C TYR A 351 -24.24 3.55 -6.08
N GLU A 352 -25.38 3.60 -5.40
CA GLU A 352 -26.07 2.46 -4.80
C GLU A 352 -27.58 2.70 -4.87
N GLY A 353 -28.38 1.63 -4.71
CA GLY A 353 -29.83 1.72 -4.78
C GLY A 353 -30.33 2.43 -6.04
N ASP A 354 -31.19 3.43 -5.89
CA ASP A 354 -31.78 4.15 -7.02
C ASP A 354 -30.79 5.01 -7.78
N LYS A 355 -29.72 5.51 -7.12
CA LYS A 355 -28.64 6.23 -7.83
C LYS A 355 -27.90 5.32 -8.81
N LEU A 356 -27.66 4.07 -8.41
CA LEU A 356 -27.07 3.08 -9.31
C LEU A 356 -28.05 2.73 -10.43
N LYS A 357 -29.33 2.49 -10.15
CA LYS A 357 -30.34 2.24 -11.19
C LYS A 357 -30.42 3.38 -12.21
N ALA A 358 -30.41 4.63 -11.75
CA ALA A 358 -30.39 5.79 -12.62
C ALA A 358 -29.13 5.83 -13.48
N LEU A 359 -27.94 5.59 -12.90
CA LEU A 359 -26.69 5.49 -13.65
C LEU A 359 -26.76 4.39 -14.72
N LEU A 360 -27.25 3.21 -14.39
CA LEU A 360 -27.35 2.09 -15.34
C LEU A 360 -28.37 2.35 -16.46
N LYS A 361 -29.37 3.21 -16.22
CA LYS A 361 -30.34 3.67 -17.22
C LYS A 361 -29.82 4.80 -18.11
N THR A 362 -28.76 5.52 -17.71
CA THR A 362 -28.19 6.59 -18.56
C THR A 362 -27.87 6.04 -19.93
N GLU A 363 -28.40 6.65 -20.98
CA GLU A 363 -28.01 6.25 -22.33
C GLU A 363 -26.50 6.43 -22.45
N ILE A 364 -25.79 5.38 -22.88
CA ILE A 364 -24.44 5.58 -23.38
C ILE A 364 -24.67 6.48 -24.59
N LYS A 365 -24.32 7.77 -24.49
CA LYS A 365 -24.35 8.69 -25.63
C LYS A 365 -23.37 8.16 -26.67
N THR A 366 -23.82 7.19 -27.47
CA THR A 366 -23.12 6.76 -28.65
C THR A 366 -23.31 7.89 -29.64
N SER A 367 -22.25 8.70 -29.79
CA SER A 367 -22.21 9.71 -30.84
C SER A 367 -22.60 9.04 -32.16
N THR A 368 -23.54 9.62 -32.90
CA THR A 368 -23.82 9.22 -34.29
C THR A 368 -22.68 9.65 -35.21
N ALA A 369 -21.77 10.50 -34.72
CA ALA A 369 -20.63 10.97 -35.49
C ALA A 369 -19.77 9.78 -35.91
N ASN A 370 -19.37 9.81 -37.17
CA ASN A 370 -18.39 8.88 -37.71
C ASN A 370 -17.04 9.04 -37.00
N THR A 371 -16.81 10.17 -36.35
CA THR A 371 -15.54 10.49 -35.71
C THR A 371 -15.67 10.55 -34.19
N PHE A 372 -14.72 9.94 -33.48
CA PHE A 372 -14.68 9.90 -32.02
C PHE A 372 -13.24 9.97 -31.49
N LYS A 373 -13.07 10.39 -30.23
CA LYS A 373 -11.77 10.38 -29.54
C LYS A 373 -11.72 9.23 -28.54
N ALA A 374 -10.61 8.51 -28.49
CA ALA A 374 -10.43 7.36 -27.61
C ALA A 374 -8.96 7.12 -27.24
N LEU A 375 -8.75 6.35 -26.18
CA LEU A 375 -7.46 5.77 -25.80
C LEU A 375 -7.41 4.29 -26.19
N ILE A 376 -6.26 3.86 -26.70
CA ILE A 376 -5.98 2.44 -26.95
C ILE A 376 -5.59 1.74 -25.65
N ASN A 377 -6.25 0.61 -25.37
CA ASN A 377 -6.05 -0.20 -24.18
C ASN A 377 -5.26 -1.50 -24.45
N GLY A 378 -5.14 -1.94 -25.71
CA GLY A 378 -4.39 -3.13 -26.13
C GLY A 378 -3.07 -2.80 -26.83
N THR A 379 -2.07 -3.68 -26.75
CA THR A 379 -0.82 -3.51 -27.53
C THR A 379 -1.09 -3.71 -29.03
N PRO A 380 -0.54 -2.86 -29.91
CA PRO A 380 -0.63 -3.07 -31.36
C PRO A 380 0.03 -4.38 -31.82
N GLU A 381 1.02 -4.89 -31.08
CA GLU A 381 1.83 -6.04 -31.52
C GLU A 381 1.18 -7.42 -31.34
N ARG A 382 0.13 -7.59 -30.53
CA ARG A 382 -0.49 -8.91 -30.25
C ARG A 382 -1.60 -9.33 -31.24
N GLY A 383 -1.61 -8.75 -32.44
CA GLY A 383 -2.71 -8.93 -33.39
C GLY A 383 -2.33 -8.83 -34.86
N SER A 384 -1.60 -9.83 -35.35
CA SER A 384 -1.50 -10.28 -36.75
C SER A 384 -1.21 -9.22 -37.82
N ILE A 385 0.06 -9.14 -38.23
CA ILE A 385 0.44 -8.69 -39.57
C ILE A 385 1.16 -9.87 -40.24
N ILE A 386 0.50 -10.58 -41.16
CA ILE A 386 1.18 -11.56 -42.03
C ILE A 386 1.72 -10.78 -43.24
N TYR A 387 3.03 -10.82 -43.44
CA TYR A 387 3.72 -10.32 -44.63
C TYR A 387 3.97 -11.50 -45.58
N GLY A 388 3.24 -11.56 -46.70
CA GLY A 388 3.59 -12.40 -47.85
C GLY A 388 4.38 -11.61 -48.91
N GLU A 389 5.01 -12.31 -49.85
CA GLU A 389 5.93 -11.78 -50.89
C GLU A 389 5.38 -10.61 -51.72
N LYS A 390 4.05 -10.40 -51.72
CA LYS A 390 3.36 -9.33 -52.47
C LYS A 390 3.08 -8.04 -51.67
N LYS A 391 3.64 -7.87 -50.46
CA LYS A 391 3.43 -6.67 -49.61
C LYS A 391 1.95 -6.29 -49.39
N GLN A 392 1.04 -7.26 -49.31
CA GLN A 392 -0.37 -7.00 -48.98
C GLN A 392 -0.61 -7.17 -47.47
N LEU A 393 -1.23 -6.16 -46.86
CA LEU A 393 -1.74 -6.23 -45.48
C LEU A 393 -3.06 -6.99 -45.46
N VAL A 394 -3.14 -8.06 -44.67
CA VAL A 394 -4.41 -8.68 -44.28
C VAL A 394 -4.57 -8.49 -42.77
N PRO A 395 -5.36 -7.51 -42.30
CA PRO A 395 -5.51 -7.24 -40.88
C PRO A 395 -6.43 -8.25 -40.20
N VAL A 396 -5.95 -8.91 -39.14
CA VAL A 396 -6.84 -9.64 -38.22
C VAL A 396 -6.35 -9.51 -36.77
N ASN A 397 -6.76 -8.43 -36.10
CA ASN A 397 -7.26 -8.47 -34.71
C ASN A 397 -7.88 -7.13 -34.26
N LYS A 398 -8.77 -7.25 -33.26
CA LYS A 398 -9.60 -6.17 -32.68
C LYS A 398 -8.82 -5.34 -31.66
N ILE A 399 -8.54 -4.07 -31.96
CA ILE A 399 -8.00 -3.10 -30.99
C ILE A 399 -9.12 -2.75 -30.01
N THR A 400 -8.82 -2.74 -28.71
CA THR A 400 -9.79 -2.36 -27.67
C THR A 400 -9.57 -0.92 -27.24
N LEU A 401 -10.65 -0.16 -27.22
CA LEU A 401 -10.73 1.22 -26.80
C LEU A 401 -11.26 1.34 -25.37
N ASP A 402 -10.95 2.47 -24.74
CA ASP A 402 -11.49 2.88 -23.45
C ASP A 402 -12.94 3.43 -23.51
N THR A 403 -13.44 3.73 -24.71
CA THR A 403 -14.78 4.25 -24.96
C THR A 403 -15.55 3.42 -25.98
N TYR A 404 -16.86 3.66 -26.06
CA TYR A 404 -17.77 3.02 -27.01
C TYR A 404 -17.99 3.94 -28.20
N ASN A 405 -17.94 3.36 -29.38
CA ASN A 405 -18.14 4.07 -30.62
C ASN A 405 -19.58 3.91 -31.15
N ARG A 406 -19.90 4.53 -32.30
CA ARG A 406 -21.24 4.50 -32.90
C ARG A 406 -21.74 3.09 -33.25
N CYS A 407 -20.85 2.11 -33.39
CA CYS A 407 -21.19 0.71 -33.58
C CYS A 407 -21.55 -0.02 -32.27
N ARG A 408 -21.72 0.71 -31.15
CA ARG A 408 -22.01 0.17 -29.81
C ARG A 408 -20.96 -0.84 -29.34
N SER A 409 -19.72 -0.65 -29.79
CA SER A 409 -18.58 -1.49 -29.45
C SER A 409 -17.41 -0.63 -28.99
N ASN A 410 -16.54 -1.20 -28.16
CA ASN A 410 -15.23 -0.65 -27.85
C ASN A 410 -14.12 -1.37 -28.61
N HIS A 411 -14.46 -2.17 -29.61
CA HIS A 411 -13.50 -2.78 -30.50
C HIS A 411 -13.47 -2.04 -31.83
N ILE A 412 -12.25 -1.75 -32.29
CA ILE A 412 -12.01 -1.26 -33.64
C ILE A 412 -11.09 -2.21 -34.38
N ALA A 413 -11.31 -2.35 -35.68
CA ALA A 413 -10.33 -2.87 -36.61
C ALA A 413 -9.97 -1.73 -37.55
N ILE A 414 -8.70 -1.63 -37.91
CA ILE A 414 -8.25 -0.60 -38.83
C ILE A 414 -8.43 -1.14 -40.24
N SER A 415 -9.20 -0.43 -41.05
CA SER A 415 -9.53 -0.79 -42.42
C SER A 415 -8.26 -0.96 -43.25
N PRO A 416 -8.16 -1.98 -44.12
CA PRO A 416 -7.10 -2.01 -45.11
C PRO A 416 -7.13 -0.79 -46.05
N ALA A 417 -8.30 -0.15 -46.23
CA ALA A 417 -8.42 1.04 -47.07
C ALA A 417 -7.68 2.28 -46.50
N LEU A 418 -7.29 2.26 -45.21
CA LEU A 418 -6.38 3.24 -44.60
C LEU A 418 -4.93 3.16 -45.13
N LEU A 419 -4.62 2.14 -45.92
CA LEU A 419 -3.26 1.82 -46.37
C LEU A 419 -2.89 2.47 -47.70
N SER A 420 -3.37 3.68 -47.95
CA SER A 420 -2.65 4.59 -48.84
C SER A 420 -1.32 5.06 -48.23
N MET A 421 -1.04 4.73 -46.97
CA MET A 421 0.23 4.96 -46.27
C MET A 421 1.20 3.79 -46.44
N HIS A 422 2.50 4.08 -46.51
CA HIS A 422 3.55 3.05 -46.44
C HIS A 422 3.50 2.31 -45.10
N ILE A 423 3.83 1.01 -45.09
CA ILE A 423 3.74 0.15 -43.89
C ILE A 423 4.51 0.73 -42.69
N ASP A 424 5.68 1.30 -42.92
CA ASP A 424 6.52 1.82 -41.84
C ASP A 424 5.86 3.03 -41.16
N ASP A 425 5.19 3.86 -41.94
CA ASP A 425 4.48 5.03 -41.42
C ASP A 425 3.19 4.64 -40.71
N TYR A 426 2.54 3.58 -41.18
CA TYR A 426 1.42 2.95 -40.48
C TYR A 426 1.86 2.40 -39.11
N ILE A 427 2.95 1.65 -39.05
CA ILE A 427 3.49 1.12 -37.78
C ILE A 427 3.92 2.26 -36.85
N LYS A 428 4.56 3.31 -37.37
CA LYS A 428 4.92 4.50 -36.60
C LYS A 428 3.69 5.19 -36.01
N LEU A 429 2.64 5.39 -36.81
CA LEU A 429 1.38 6.00 -36.36
C LEU A 429 0.74 5.17 -35.24
N LEU A 430 0.63 3.86 -35.39
CA LEU A 430 0.06 3.00 -34.34
C LEU A 430 0.87 3.02 -33.06
N LYS A 431 2.21 2.99 -33.17
CA LYS A 431 3.11 3.12 -32.02
C LYS A 431 2.94 4.49 -31.35
N GLN A 432 2.82 5.57 -32.13
CA GLN A 432 2.60 6.92 -31.62
C GLN A 432 1.25 7.04 -30.91
N VAL A 433 0.16 6.61 -31.54
CA VAL A 433 -1.19 6.60 -30.97
C VAL A 433 -1.24 5.78 -29.68
N TYR A 434 -0.56 4.62 -29.66
CA TYR A 434 -0.44 3.79 -28.47
C TYR A 434 0.34 4.51 -27.35
N ARG A 435 1.52 5.07 -27.65
CA ARG A 435 2.32 5.86 -26.68
C ARG A 435 1.53 7.05 -26.12
N GLN A 436 0.84 7.80 -26.97
CA GLN A 436 0.00 8.92 -26.55
C GLN A 436 -1.18 8.46 -25.69
N SER A 437 -1.79 7.31 -26.03
CA SER A 437 -2.82 6.71 -25.19
C SER A 437 -2.29 6.37 -23.79
N LYS A 438 -1.03 5.93 -23.67
CA LYS A 438 -0.35 5.71 -22.37
C LYS A 438 -0.13 6.99 -21.57
N GLN A 439 -0.04 8.13 -22.26
CA GLN A 439 0.07 9.47 -21.67
C GLN A 439 -1.31 10.10 -21.40
N GLY A 440 -2.41 9.38 -21.62
CA GLY A 440 -3.77 9.89 -21.44
C GLY A 440 -4.22 10.86 -22.54
N ILE A 441 -3.49 10.94 -23.65
CA ILE A 441 -3.80 11.81 -24.80
C ILE A 441 -4.67 11.01 -25.79
N PRO A 442 -5.96 11.35 -25.95
CA PRO A 442 -6.84 10.59 -26.83
C PRO A 442 -6.57 10.92 -28.30
N SER A 443 -6.51 9.87 -29.12
CA SER A 443 -6.43 9.99 -30.58
C SER A 443 -7.82 10.02 -31.19
N GLN A 444 -7.94 10.61 -32.38
CA GLN A 444 -9.20 10.72 -33.11
C GLN A 444 -9.29 9.61 -34.14
N TYR A 445 -10.45 8.94 -34.19
CA TYR A 445 -10.72 7.79 -35.04
C TYR A 445 -11.97 8.06 -35.88
N THR A 446 -11.94 7.70 -37.16
CA THR A 446 -13.10 7.80 -38.06
C THR A 446 -13.57 6.42 -38.48
N ILE A 447 -14.86 6.15 -38.28
CA ILE A 447 -15.53 4.88 -38.56
C ILE A 447 -16.08 4.90 -39.97
N GLU A 448 -15.54 4.02 -40.79
CA GLU A 448 -16.04 3.68 -42.11
C GLU A 448 -17.33 2.86 -42.02
N SER A 449 -17.27 1.74 -41.31
CA SER A 449 -18.38 0.78 -41.25
C SER A 449 -18.40 0.02 -39.92
N CYS A 450 -19.50 -0.67 -39.66
CA CYS A 450 -19.65 -1.54 -38.50
C CYS A 450 -19.75 -2.98 -38.99
N GLN A 451 -18.82 -3.85 -38.61
CA GLN A 451 -18.84 -5.28 -38.92
C GLN A 451 -19.04 -6.09 -37.64
N GLY A 452 -20.28 -6.56 -37.43
CA GLY A 452 -20.68 -7.24 -36.21
C GLY A 452 -20.41 -6.38 -34.98
N THR A 453 -19.57 -6.88 -34.05
CA THR A 453 -19.19 -6.15 -32.82
C THR A 453 -17.90 -5.34 -32.99
N THR A 454 -17.48 -4.96 -34.19
CA THR A 454 -16.23 -4.25 -34.44
C THR A 454 -16.46 -3.08 -35.39
N ALA A 455 -16.01 -1.89 -35.00
CA ALA A 455 -16.02 -0.74 -35.90
C ALA A 455 -14.79 -0.80 -36.81
N ILE A 456 -15.01 -0.71 -38.11
CA ILE A 456 -13.96 -0.58 -39.10
C ILE A 456 -13.60 0.90 -39.19
N VAL A 457 -12.38 1.23 -38.84
CA VAL A 457 -11.86 2.60 -38.80
C VAL A 457 -11.05 2.86 -40.06
N ASN A 458 -11.33 3.94 -40.79
CA ASN A 458 -10.60 4.37 -41.99
C ASN A 458 -9.83 5.68 -41.80
N GLN A 459 -9.74 6.21 -40.58
CA GLN A 459 -8.78 7.25 -40.27
C GLN A 459 -8.37 7.20 -38.81
N VAL A 460 -7.07 7.39 -38.53
CA VAL A 460 -6.55 7.59 -37.17
C VAL A 460 -5.65 8.82 -37.17
N ILE A 461 -5.97 9.79 -36.31
CA ILE A 461 -5.18 11.00 -36.11
C ILE A 461 -4.66 10.98 -34.69
N ALA A 462 -3.35 10.89 -34.54
CA ALA A 462 -2.65 11.00 -33.26
C ALA A 462 -3.05 12.31 -32.56
N GLY A 463 -3.29 12.24 -31.25
CA GLY A 463 -3.56 13.43 -30.46
C GLY A 463 -2.35 14.39 -30.45
N LYS A 464 -2.59 15.69 -30.29
CA LYS A 464 -1.49 16.64 -30.05
C LYS A 464 -1.05 16.54 -28.60
N SER A 465 0.24 16.35 -28.34
CA SER A 465 0.79 16.61 -27.02
C SER A 465 0.71 18.11 -26.77
N LEU A 466 0.21 18.51 -25.61
CA LEU A 466 0.31 19.89 -25.15
C LEU A 466 1.78 20.25 -24.90
#